data_AF-A0A3M6ZLW4-F1
#
_entry.id   AF-A0A3M6ZLW4-F1
#
_cell.length_a   1.000
_cell.length_b   1.000
_cell.length_c   1.000
_cell.angle_alpha   90.00
_cell.angle_beta   90.00
_cell.angle_gamma   90.00
#
_symmetry.space_group_name_H-M   'P 1'
#
loop_
_entity.id
_entity.type
_entity.pdbx_description
1 polymer ?
#
loop_
_entity_poly.entity_id
_entity_poly.type
_entity_poly.pdbx_seq_one_letter_code
_entity_poly.pdbx_strand_id
1 'polypeptide(L)'
;MFSYAPFALLASEYDISNNTDLQLALGAENAWQQIKLLADVCQTPSGLLVHGYDPSFAHDWAKSSPNGASPNVWGRSLAWYTLGLLNSLEVIPPASHYHLKMRNLLHRILIPQVEAAERSFNITGKYGVWQVVNEPGAEGNFIEASASCMTAYSLLKAVRMGSFDGVHDESIPQKAITAAIAIYEAVLERLLGVESNGTLSLDGTSTVASLSADVNYEYYVNRPTALNDLLGTSAFVLAGLEVEKMFPKISCQ
;
A
#
# COMPACT_ATOMS: atom_id res chain seq x y z
N MET A 1 -4.60 0.26 -9.27
CA MET A 1 -3.56 1.30 -9.54
C MET A 1 -2.17 0.76 -9.76
N PHE A 2 -1.66 -0.14 -8.91
CA PHE A 2 -0.33 -0.72 -9.06
C PHE A 2 0.03 -1.13 -10.49
N SER A 3 -0.85 -1.83 -11.18
CA SER A 3 -0.58 -2.35 -12.52
C SER A 3 -0.72 -1.32 -13.64
N TYR A 4 -1.51 -0.25 -13.46
CA TYR A 4 -1.85 0.66 -14.55
C TYR A 4 -0.89 1.85 -14.64
N ALA A 5 -0.74 2.65 -13.58
CA ALA A 5 -0.02 3.93 -13.70
C ALA A 5 1.48 3.77 -14.06
N PRO A 6 2.25 2.86 -13.41
CA PRO A 6 3.63 2.59 -13.83
C PRO A 6 3.71 2.05 -15.26
N PHE A 7 2.78 1.17 -15.65
CA PHE A 7 2.72 0.63 -17.01
C PHE A 7 2.41 1.72 -18.04
N ALA A 8 1.43 2.58 -17.78
CA ALA A 8 1.03 3.66 -18.68
C ALA A 8 2.18 4.64 -18.92
N LEU A 9 3.00 4.91 -17.89
CA LEU A 9 4.21 5.71 -18.01
C LEU A 9 5.27 5.01 -18.86
N LEU A 10 5.67 3.79 -18.48
CA LEU A 10 6.71 3.03 -19.20
C LEU A 10 6.34 2.77 -20.66
N ALA A 11 5.12 2.33 -20.92
CA ALA A 11 4.67 2.00 -22.27
C ALA A 11 4.61 3.23 -23.18
N SER A 12 4.36 4.43 -22.63
CA SER A 12 4.36 5.66 -23.43
C SER A 12 5.73 6.02 -24.01
N GLU A 13 6.82 5.53 -23.42
CA GLU A 13 8.17 5.71 -23.96
C GLU A 13 8.45 4.81 -25.18
N TYR A 14 7.66 3.74 -25.34
CA TYR A 14 7.81 2.72 -26.38
C TYR A 14 6.66 2.71 -27.39
N ASP A 15 5.70 3.62 -27.30
CA ASP A 15 4.62 3.71 -28.29
C ASP A 15 5.15 4.31 -29.61
N ILE A 16 5.57 3.41 -30.49
CA ILE A 16 6.05 3.71 -31.86
C ILE A 16 4.86 3.75 -32.84
N SER A 17 3.62 3.55 -32.37
CA SER A 17 2.43 3.47 -33.22
C SER A 17 1.67 4.80 -33.27
N ASN A 18 1.19 5.20 -34.45
CA ASN A 18 0.23 6.31 -34.61
C ASN A 18 -1.19 5.91 -34.13
N ASN A 19 -1.31 5.00 -33.16
CA ASN A 19 -2.61 4.54 -32.67
C ASN A 19 -3.14 5.54 -31.64
N THR A 20 -4.13 6.33 -32.07
CA THR A 20 -4.76 7.37 -31.25
C THR A 20 -5.37 6.84 -29.96
N ASP A 21 -5.87 5.61 -29.94
CA ASP A 21 -6.53 5.04 -28.76
C ASP A 21 -5.51 4.69 -27.66
N LEU A 22 -4.32 4.22 -28.06
CA LEU A 22 -3.22 3.97 -27.13
C LEU A 22 -2.63 5.27 -26.59
N GLN A 23 -2.47 6.29 -27.43
CA GLN A 23 -2.05 7.62 -27.00
C GLN A 23 -3.01 8.22 -25.96
N LEU A 24 -4.32 7.96 -26.09
CA LEU A 24 -5.33 8.39 -25.14
C LEU A 24 -5.34 7.60 -23.82
N ALA A 25 -4.72 6.42 -23.77
CA ALA A 25 -4.72 5.55 -22.59
C ALA A 25 -3.38 5.51 -21.84
N LEU A 26 -2.30 6.02 -22.43
CA LEU A 26 -0.94 5.96 -21.89
C LEU A 26 -0.43 7.35 -21.47
N GLY A 27 0.74 7.39 -20.83
CA GLY A 27 1.43 8.63 -20.47
C GLY A 27 1.05 9.22 -19.12
N ALA A 28 1.80 10.26 -18.74
CA ALA A 28 1.77 10.84 -17.40
C ALA A 28 0.44 11.49 -17.01
N GLU A 29 -0.27 12.06 -17.99
CA GLU A 29 -1.59 12.66 -17.75
C GLU A 29 -2.61 11.61 -17.33
N ASN A 30 -2.75 10.53 -18.11
CA ASN A 30 -3.71 9.48 -17.83
C ASN A 30 -3.36 8.73 -16.55
N ALA A 31 -2.08 8.42 -16.34
CA ALA A 31 -1.60 7.87 -15.06
C ALA A 31 -2.01 8.75 -13.88
N TRP A 32 -1.78 10.07 -13.98
CA TRP A 32 -2.16 11.02 -12.95
C TRP A 32 -3.68 11.11 -12.75
N GLN A 33 -4.47 11.16 -13.81
CA GLN A 33 -5.93 11.25 -13.72
C GLN A 33 -6.52 10.04 -12.97
N GLN A 34 -6.07 8.82 -13.28
CA GLN A 34 -6.55 7.60 -12.61
C GLN A 34 -6.10 7.52 -11.15
N ILE A 35 -4.86 7.91 -10.86
CA ILE A 35 -4.34 8.03 -9.48
C ILE A 35 -5.20 9.03 -8.70
N LYS A 36 -5.34 10.25 -9.21
CA LYS A 36 -6.05 11.33 -8.54
C LYS A 36 -7.53 10.98 -8.29
N LEU A 37 -8.20 10.41 -9.29
CA LEU A 37 -9.61 10.03 -9.17
C LEU A 37 -9.86 9.07 -8.00
N LEU A 38 -9.04 8.02 -7.88
CA LEU A 38 -9.18 7.08 -6.76
C LEU A 38 -8.85 7.72 -5.42
N ALA A 39 -7.83 8.57 -5.33
CA ALA A 39 -7.57 9.30 -4.09
C ALA A 39 -8.74 10.21 -3.71
N ASP A 40 -9.28 10.97 -4.64
CA ASP A 40 -10.36 11.93 -4.35
C ASP A 40 -11.66 11.24 -3.91
N VAL A 41 -11.99 10.09 -4.50
CA VAL A 41 -13.20 9.34 -4.16
C VAL A 41 -13.02 8.48 -2.90
N CYS A 42 -11.88 7.80 -2.76
CA CYS A 42 -11.70 6.80 -1.72
C CYS A 42 -11.08 7.33 -0.42
N GLN A 43 -10.67 8.60 -0.36
CA GLN A 43 -10.01 9.14 0.83
C GLN A 43 -10.97 9.29 2.02
N THR A 44 -10.56 8.74 3.15
CA THR A 44 -11.25 8.86 4.44
C THR A 44 -10.84 10.15 5.16
N PRO A 45 -11.56 10.56 6.22
CA PRO A 45 -11.13 11.68 7.07
C PRO A 45 -9.76 11.49 7.72
N SER A 46 -9.30 10.25 7.91
CA SER A 46 -7.94 9.96 8.41
C SER A 46 -6.86 10.09 7.33
N GLY A 47 -7.23 10.34 6.08
CA GLY A 47 -6.31 10.46 4.94
C GLY A 47 -5.95 9.13 4.26
N LEU A 48 -6.36 7.99 4.84
CA LEU A 48 -6.22 6.66 4.24
C LEU A 48 -7.21 6.48 3.07
N LEU A 49 -7.02 5.47 2.22
CA LEU A 49 -7.93 5.16 1.12
C LEU A 49 -8.68 3.85 1.38
N VAL A 50 -10.00 3.88 1.23
CA VAL A 50 -10.80 2.65 1.20
C VAL A 50 -10.51 1.82 -0.07
N HIS A 51 -10.94 0.55 -0.08
CA HIS A 51 -10.59 -0.42 -1.11
C HIS A 51 -10.86 0.05 -2.55
N GLY A 52 -12.01 0.68 -2.80
CA GLY A 52 -12.36 1.20 -4.12
C GLY A 52 -13.71 1.89 -4.11
N TYR A 53 -14.27 2.10 -5.29
CA TYR A 53 -15.58 2.74 -5.45
C TYR A 53 -16.34 2.15 -6.63
N ASP A 54 -17.66 2.29 -6.60
CA ASP A 54 -18.55 2.00 -7.72
C ASP A 54 -19.24 3.31 -8.18
N PRO A 55 -18.87 3.87 -9.34
CA PRO A 55 -19.46 5.11 -9.85
C PRO A 55 -20.93 4.96 -10.25
N SER A 56 -21.41 3.73 -10.47
CA SER A 56 -22.80 3.47 -10.87
C SER A 56 -23.75 3.34 -9.69
N PHE A 57 -23.23 3.24 -8.46
CA PHE A 57 -24.02 2.95 -7.26
C PHE A 57 -24.89 1.68 -7.41
N ALA A 58 -24.41 0.69 -8.17
CA ALA A 58 -25.14 -0.56 -8.39
C ALA A 58 -25.07 -1.47 -7.16
N HIS A 59 -23.92 -1.50 -6.49
CA HIS A 59 -23.71 -2.30 -5.28
C HIS A 59 -24.32 -1.62 -4.04
N ASP A 60 -24.85 -2.40 -3.10
CA ASP A 60 -25.54 -1.86 -1.91
C ASP A 60 -24.59 -1.11 -0.95
N TRP A 61 -23.35 -1.57 -0.82
CA TRP A 61 -22.30 -0.86 -0.09
C TRP A 61 -21.97 0.50 -0.73
N ALA A 62 -22.11 0.64 -2.06
CA ALA A 62 -21.89 1.90 -2.76
C ALA A 62 -23.08 2.84 -2.60
N LYS A 63 -24.32 2.33 -2.67
CA LYS A 63 -25.55 3.11 -2.40
C LYS A 63 -25.58 3.74 -1.02
N SER A 64 -24.96 3.08 -0.04
CA SER A 64 -24.85 3.54 1.34
C SER A 64 -23.74 4.59 1.54
N SER A 65 -23.02 4.94 0.48
CA SER A 65 -21.89 5.86 0.48
C SER A 65 -22.23 7.13 -0.32
N PRO A 66 -21.85 8.34 0.12
CA PRO A 66 -22.16 9.57 -0.61
C PRO A 66 -21.42 9.71 -1.96
N ASN A 67 -20.33 8.97 -2.15
CA ASN A 67 -19.46 9.06 -3.32
C ASN A 67 -19.20 7.68 -3.97
N GLY A 68 -19.97 6.66 -3.58
CA GLY A 68 -19.85 5.30 -4.10
C GLY A 68 -18.63 4.54 -3.58
N ALA A 69 -17.87 5.10 -2.63
CA ALA A 69 -16.69 4.46 -2.06
C ALA A 69 -17.06 3.30 -1.11
N SER A 70 -16.24 2.24 -1.11
CA SER A 70 -16.38 1.08 -0.22
C SER A 70 -16.20 1.46 1.26
N PRO A 71 -16.73 0.68 2.22
CA PRO A 71 -16.79 1.14 3.62
C PRO A 71 -15.48 1.06 4.41
N ASN A 72 -14.52 0.20 4.03
CA ASN A 72 -13.35 -0.10 4.85
C ASN A 72 -12.02 0.11 4.12
N VAL A 73 -11.00 0.47 4.89
CA VAL A 73 -9.60 0.53 4.46
C VAL A 73 -9.01 -0.88 4.51
N TRP A 74 -9.04 -1.58 3.38
CA TRP A 74 -8.40 -2.89 3.27
C TRP A 74 -6.90 -2.73 3.07
N GLY A 75 -6.10 -3.26 4.00
CA GLY A 75 -4.65 -3.02 4.09
C GLY A 75 -3.91 -3.25 2.78
N ARG A 76 -4.13 -4.42 2.14
CA ARG A 76 -3.43 -4.75 0.89
C ARG A 76 -3.82 -3.84 -0.28
N SER A 77 -5.07 -3.37 -0.36
CA SER A 77 -5.47 -2.42 -1.42
C SER A 77 -4.78 -1.07 -1.29
N LEU A 78 -4.68 -0.54 -0.07
CA LEU A 78 -3.98 0.72 0.21
C LEU A 78 -2.48 0.58 -0.09
N ALA A 79 -1.89 -0.56 0.26
CA ALA A 79 -0.49 -0.85 -0.03
C ALA A 79 -0.22 -0.93 -1.55
N TRP A 80 -1.12 -1.56 -2.34
CA TRP A 80 -1.02 -1.55 -3.80
C TRP A 80 -1.13 -0.15 -4.41
N TYR A 81 -2.01 0.68 -3.87
CA TYR A 81 -2.13 2.07 -4.30
C TYR A 81 -0.81 2.83 -4.06
N THR A 82 -0.25 2.69 -2.85
CA THR A 82 1.00 3.34 -2.44
C THR A 82 2.18 2.90 -3.32
N LEU A 83 2.33 1.59 -3.55
CA LEU A 83 3.34 1.03 -4.44
C LEU A 83 3.20 1.53 -5.87
N GLY A 84 1.97 1.59 -6.40
CA GLY A 84 1.71 2.09 -7.74
C GLY A 84 2.15 3.54 -7.91
N LEU A 85 1.90 4.37 -6.89
CA LEU A 85 2.32 5.77 -6.88
C LEU A 85 3.84 5.92 -6.75
N LEU A 86 4.49 5.16 -5.87
CA LEU A 86 5.94 5.13 -5.72
C LEU A 86 6.64 4.70 -7.02
N ASN A 87 6.20 3.59 -7.63
CA ASN A 87 6.79 3.11 -8.87
C ASN A 87 6.54 4.08 -10.03
N SER A 88 5.40 4.79 -10.04
CA SER A 88 5.16 5.85 -11.02
C SER A 88 6.15 7.02 -10.88
N LEU A 89 6.51 7.37 -9.64
CA LEU A 89 7.50 8.42 -9.34
C LEU A 89 8.93 8.04 -9.75
N GLU A 90 9.28 6.75 -9.74
CA GLU A 90 10.59 6.30 -10.23
C GLU A 90 10.73 6.39 -11.76
N VAL A 91 9.62 6.26 -12.48
CA VAL A 91 9.60 6.29 -13.95
C VAL A 91 9.49 7.72 -14.47
N ILE A 92 8.64 8.54 -13.87
CA ILE A 92 8.34 9.86 -14.42
C ILE A 92 9.51 10.83 -14.22
N PRO A 93 9.93 11.60 -15.26
CA PRO A 93 11.04 12.54 -15.13
C PRO A 93 10.82 13.56 -14.00
N PRO A 94 11.83 13.84 -13.15
CA PRO A 94 11.68 14.79 -12.03
C PRO A 94 11.24 16.21 -12.44
N ALA A 95 11.56 16.63 -13.66
CA ALA A 95 11.16 17.92 -14.22
C ALA A 95 9.68 17.99 -14.66
N SER A 96 8.98 16.86 -14.72
CA SER A 96 7.56 16.80 -15.09
C SER A 96 6.69 17.45 -14.01
N HIS A 97 5.69 18.26 -14.41
CA HIS A 97 4.72 18.81 -13.46
C HIS A 97 3.86 17.72 -12.80
N TYR A 98 3.71 16.56 -13.44
CA TYR A 98 3.03 15.40 -12.84
C TYR A 98 3.87 14.72 -11.75
N HIS A 99 5.21 14.78 -11.84
CA HIS A 99 6.08 14.26 -10.78
C HIS A 99 5.81 14.98 -9.45
N LEU A 100 5.75 16.32 -9.48
CA LEU A 100 5.42 17.12 -8.29
C LEU A 100 4.02 16.81 -7.75
N LYS A 101 3.02 16.66 -8.61
CA LYS A 101 1.65 16.30 -8.22
C LYS A 101 1.59 14.92 -7.55
N MET A 102 2.24 13.92 -8.13
CA MET A 102 2.32 12.56 -7.59
C MET A 102 3.08 12.52 -6.26
N ARG A 103 4.17 13.27 -6.13
CA ARG A 103 4.93 13.37 -4.88
C ARG A 103 4.09 14.00 -3.76
N ASN A 104 3.39 15.10 -4.04
CA ASN A 104 2.51 15.73 -3.06
C ASN A 104 1.37 14.79 -2.63
N LEU A 105 0.82 14.01 -3.57
CA LEU A 105 -0.15 12.99 -3.22
C LEU A 105 0.48 11.87 -2.37
N LEU A 106 1.71 11.47 -2.67
CA LEU A 106 2.40 10.44 -1.90
C LEU A 106 2.57 10.87 -0.43
N HIS A 107 2.91 12.14 -0.16
CA HIS A 107 2.93 12.68 1.21
C HIS A 107 1.59 12.50 1.92
N ARG A 108 0.50 12.89 1.24
CA ARG A 108 -0.87 12.79 1.76
C ARG A 108 -1.31 11.36 2.06
N ILE A 109 -0.64 10.35 1.50
CA ILE A 109 -0.97 8.93 1.68
C ILE A 109 -0.01 8.22 2.65
N LEU A 110 1.27 8.60 2.67
CA LEU A 110 2.26 8.00 3.57
C LEU A 110 2.10 8.48 5.01
N ILE A 111 1.82 9.76 5.24
CA ILE A 111 1.67 10.32 6.60
C ILE A 111 0.54 9.58 7.36
N PRO A 112 -0.68 9.44 6.80
CA PRO A 112 -1.73 8.62 7.43
C PRO A 112 -1.35 7.16 7.71
N GLN A 113 -0.48 6.56 6.89
CA GLN A 113 -0.01 5.19 7.12
C GLN A 113 0.97 5.10 8.28
N VAL A 114 1.85 6.10 8.44
CA VAL A 114 2.72 6.22 9.63
C VAL A 114 1.85 6.36 10.88
N GLU A 115 0.87 7.26 10.86
CA GLU A 115 -0.07 7.44 11.97
C GLU A 115 -0.89 6.17 12.25
N ALA A 116 -1.29 5.43 11.22
CA ALA A 116 -1.99 4.16 11.39
C ALA A 116 -1.12 3.10 12.09
N ALA A 117 0.17 3.04 11.74
CA ALA A 117 1.13 2.15 12.39
C ALA A 117 1.36 2.54 13.87
N GLU A 118 1.49 3.84 14.16
CA GLU A 118 1.57 4.34 15.54
C GLU A 118 0.28 4.02 16.32
N ARG A 119 -0.91 4.18 15.72
CA ARG A 119 -2.19 3.79 16.34
C ARG A 119 -2.25 2.29 16.64
N SER A 120 -1.77 1.44 15.73
CA SER A 120 -1.66 -0.01 15.99
C SER A 120 -0.86 -0.27 17.25
N PHE A 121 0.32 0.35 17.38
CA PHE A 121 1.17 0.20 18.56
C PHE A 121 0.50 0.72 19.82
N ASN A 122 -0.11 1.89 19.78
CA ASN A 122 -0.75 2.49 20.94
C ASN A 122 -1.95 1.67 21.47
N ILE A 123 -2.70 1.02 20.58
CA ILE A 123 -3.89 0.24 20.97
C ILE A 123 -3.52 -1.20 21.36
N THR A 124 -2.55 -1.80 20.67
CA THR A 124 -2.28 -3.25 20.80
C THR A 124 -0.90 -3.60 21.37
N GLY A 125 -0.08 -2.59 21.64
CA GLY A 125 1.33 -2.75 22.03
C GLY A 125 2.23 -3.24 20.90
N LYS A 126 1.72 -3.31 19.66
CA LYS A 126 2.43 -3.91 18.52
C LYS A 126 2.24 -3.11 17.24
N TYR A 127 3.32 -2.95 16.49
CA TYR A 127 3.28 -2.45 15.12
C TYR A 127 2.76 -3.53 14.18
N GLY A 128 2.10 -3.10 13.10
CA GLY A 128 1.56 -3.97 12.07
C GLY A 128 0.54 -3.24 11.20
N VAL A 129 0.28 -3.78 10.01
CA VAL A 129 -0.84 -3.33 9.18
C VAL A 129 -1.95 -4.36 9.30
N TRP A 130 -3.11 -3.91 9.75
CA TRP A 130 -4.28 -4.75 9.96
C TRP A 130 -5.02 -4.98 8.65
N GLN A 131 -5.72 -6.13 8.54
CA GLN A 131 -6.58 -6.44 7.40
C GLN A 131 -7.57 -5.30 7.15
N VAL A 132 -8.21 -4.80 8.21
CA VAL A 132 -8.92 -3.51 8.22
C VAL A 132 -8.09 -2.49 9.00
N VAL A 133 -7.43 -1.57 8.29
CA VAL A 133 -6.37 -0.70 8.85
C VAL A 133 -6.88 0.25 9.93
N ASN A 134 -8.13 0.69 9.84
CA ASN A 134 -8.73 1.66 10.77
C ASN A 134 -9.23 1.05 12.07
N GLU A 135 -9.24 -0.29 12.22
CA GLU A 135 -9.82 -1.00 13.37
C GLU A 135 -8.78 -1.89 14.10
N PRO A 136 -7.61 -1.35 14.52
CA PRO A 136 -6.59 -2.17 15.18
C PRO A 136 -7.11 -2.77 16.49
N GLY A 137 -6.89 -4.06 16.69
CA GLY A 137 -7.34 -4.78 17.89
C GLY A 137 -8.84 -5.08 17.98
N ALA A 138 -9.63 -4.66 16.98
CA ALA A 138 -11.04 -5.04 16.90
C ALA A 138 -11.22 -6.56 16.70
N GLU A 139 -12.35 -7.09 17.17
CA GLU A 139 -12.66 -8.52 17.16
C GLU A 139 -12.58 -9.10 15.74
N GLY A 140 -11.87 -10.23 15.58
CA GLY A 140 -11.68 -10.89 14.29
C GLY A 140 -10.65 -10.23 13.37
N ASN A 141 -10.28 -8.96 13.59
CA ASN A 141 -9.21 -8.34 12.80
C ASN A 141 -7.85 -8.97 13.10
N PHE A 142 -6.94 -8.91 12.12
CA PHE A 142 -5.62 -9.51 12.23
C PHE A 142 -4.57 -8.68 11.51
N ILE A 143 -3.31 -8.79 11.95
CA ILE A 143 -2.16 -8.25 11.21
C ILE A 143 -1.99 -9.08 9.94
N GLU A 144 -2.07 -8.43 8.80
CA GLU A 144 -2.03 -9.09 7.50
C GLU A 144 -0.63 -8.97 6.89
N ALA A 145 -0.04 -10.11 6.53
CA ALA A 145 1.37 -10.23 6.19
C ALA A 145 1.74 -9.40 4.95
N SER A 146 0.95 -9.50 3.88
CA SER A 146 1.28 -8.83 2.63
C SER A 146 1.15 -7.30 2.75
N ALA A 147 0.08 -6.79 3.35
CA ALA A 147 -0.11 -5.37 3.63
C ALA A 147 1.02 -4.83 4.52
N SER A 148 1.38 -5.56 5.58
CA SER A 148 2.47 -5.19 6.47
C SER A 148 3.80 -5.05 5.74
N CYS A 149 4.19 -6.08 4.98
CA CYS A 149 5.44 -6.06 4.21
C CYS A 149 5.43 -5.00 3.11
N MET A 150 4.32 -4.83 2.37
CA MET A 150 4.21 -3.82 1.32
C MET A 150 4.27 -2.39 1.87
N THR A 151 3.66 -2.13 3.03
CA THR A 151 3.73 -0.83 3.70
C THR A 151 5.13 -0.58 4.25
N ALA A 152 5.77 -1.57 4.89
CA ALA A 152 7.16 -1.45 5.36
C ALA A 152 8.11 -1.12 4.20
N TYR A 153 8.02 -1.88 3.10
CA TYR A 153 8.76 -1.59 1.87
C TYR A 153 8.49 -0.16 1.37
N SER A 154 7.22 0.23 1.26
CA SER A 154 6.83 1.53 0.72
C SER A 154 7.37 2.70 1.54
N LEU A 155 7.30 2.60 2.87
CA LEU A 155 7.81 3.63 3.78
C LEU A 155 9.33 3.76 3.68
N LEU A 156 10.07 2.64 3.72
CA LEU A 156 11.54 2.66 3.61
C LEU A 156 11.99 3.19 2.24
N LYS A 157 11.35 2.71 1.17
CA LYS A 157 11.63 3.17 -0.20
C LYS A 157 11.36 4.66 -0.37
N ALA A 158 10.24 5.15 0.17
CA ALA A 158 9.92 6.57 0.14
C ALA A 158 11.00 7.42 0.83
N VAL A 159 11.48 6.97 2.01
CA VAL A 159 12.59 7.65 2.70
C VAL A 159 13.87 7.63 1.84
N ARG A 160 14.27 6.46 1.32
CA ARG A 160 15.48 6.34 0.48
C ARG A 160 15.43 7.23 -0.76
N MET A 161 14.26 7.40 -1.35
CA MET A 161 14.05 8.25 -2.54
C MET A 161 13.97 9.75 -2.23
N GLY A 162 14.13 10.19 -0.97
CA GLY A 162 13.90 11.59 -0.59
C GLY A 162 12.44 12.01 -0.75
N SER A 163 11.51 11.05 -0.76
CA SER A 163 10.10 11.35 -1.03
C SER A 163 9.46 12.16 0.08
N PHE A 164 10.04 12.25 1.28
CA PHE A 164 9.56 13.11 2.37
C PHE A 164 10.18 14.52 2.36
N ASP A 165 11.04 14.86 1.39
CA ASP A 165 11.61 16.20 1.29
C ASP A 165 10.50 17.26 1.22
N GLY A 166 10.64 18.35 1.98
CA GLY A 166 9.66 19.43 2.03
C GLY A 166 8.38 19.12 2.82
N VAL A 167 8.28 17.96 3.48
CA VAL A 167 7.26 17.75 4.53
C VAL A 167 7.57 18.68 5.71
N HIS A 168 6.56 19.40 6.19
CA HIS A 168 6.72 20.41 7.24
C HIS A 168 7.15 19.84 8.60
N ASP A 169 6.68 18.64 8.94
CA ASP A 169 7.09 17.94 10.15
C ASP A 169 8.33 17.07 9.86
N GLU A 170 9.50 17.59 10.26
CA GLU A 170 10.81 16.93 10.09
C GLU A 170 10.93 15.59 10.85
N SER A 171 10.00 15.27 11.77
CA SER A 171 9.99 13.98 12.47
C SER A 171 9.42 12.84 11.62
N ILE A 172 8.65 13.15 10.57
CA ILE A 172 7.93 12.15 9.76
C ILE A 172 8.87 11.12 9.11
N PRO A 173 10.00 11.49 8.46
CA PRO A 173 10.91 10.50 7.88
C PRO A 173 11.42 9.50 8.92
N GLN A 174 11.77 9.98 10.12
CA GLN A 174 12.27 9.11 11.20
C GLN A 174 11.16 8.20 11.73
N LYS A 175 9.94 8.72 11.92
CA LYS A 175 8.77 7.92 12.29
C LYS A 175 8.45 6.86 11.23
N ALA A 176 8.57 7.20 9.94
CA ALA A 176 8.38 6.27 8.84
C ALA A 176 9.40 5.11 8.88
N ILE A 177 10.68 5.41 9.11
CA ILE A 177 11.73 4.39 9.32
C ILE A 177 11.36 3.50 10.50
N THR A 178 11.11 4.09 11.67
CA THR A 178 10.82 3.35 12.91
C THR A 178 9.60 2.45 12.75
N ALA A 179 8.50 2.98 12.20
CA ALA A 179 7.29 2.22 11.94
C ALA A 179 7.55 1.07 10.96
N ALA A 180 8.25 1.32 9.86
CA ALA A 180 8.52 0.29 8.84
C ALA A 180 9.38 -0.86 9.37
N ILE A 181 10.44 -0.56 10.12
CA ILE A 181 11.29 -1.58 10.74
C ILE A 181 10.49 -2.38 11.76
N ALA A 182 9.75 -1.72 12.65
CA ALA A 182 8.94 -2.42 13.65
C ALA A 182 7.81 -3.26 13.04
N ILE A 183 7.20 -2.81 11.93
CA ILE A 183 6.23 -3.62 11.17
C ILE A 183 6.91 -4.88 10.61
N TYR A 184 8.08 -4.74 9.99
CA TYR A 184 8.79 -5.88 9.42
C TYR A 184 9.27 -6.87 10.48
N GLU A 185 9.81 -6.38 11.60
CA GLU A 185 10.19 -7.20 12.76
C GLU A 185 8.98 -7.95 13.35
N ALA A 186 7.82 -7.29 13.44
CA ALA A 186 6.59 -7.94 13.90
C ALA A 186 6.11 -9.06 12.94
N VAL A 187 6.36 -8.93 11.63
CA VAL A 187 6.12 -10.02 10.67
C VAL A 187 7.10 -11.17 10.89
N LEU A 188 8.39 -10.89 11.06
CA LEU A 188 9.40 -11.91 11.35
C LEU A 188 9.09 -12.70 12.62
N GLU A 189 8.69 -12.01 13.70
CA GLU A 189 8.42 -12.64 14.99
C GLU A 189 7.17 -13.54 14.96
N ARG A 190 6.14 -13.15 14.20
CA ARG A 190 4.79 -13.71 14.34
C ARG A 190 4.33 -14.58 13.19
N LEU A 191 4.82 -14.31 11.99
CA LEU A 191 4.29 -14.87 10.75
C LEU A 191 5.34 -15.69 9.99
N LEU A 192 6.63 -15.53 10.31
CA LEU A 192 7.70 -16.31 9.71
C LEU A 192 8.03 -17.54 10.58
N GLY A 193 7.88 -18.73 10.00
CA GLY A 193 8.31 -20.00 10.57
C GLY A 193 9.61 -20.50 9.96
N VAL A 194 10.39 -21.24 10.74
CA VAL A 194 11.53 -22.03 10.25
C VAL A 194 11.14 -23.50 10.30
N GLU A 195 11.12 -24.13 9.13
CA GLU A 195 10.75 -25.53 8.97
C GLU A 195 11.89 -26.47 9.38
N SER A 196 11.56 -27.74 9.63
CA SER A 196 12.55 -28.74 10.07
C SER A 196 13.67 -29.00 9.05
N ASN A 197 13.46 -28.66 7.78
CA ASN A 197 14.45 -28.76 6.70
C ASN A 197 15.28 -27.47 6.52
N GLY A 198 15.11 -26.47 7.40
CA GLY A 198 15.80 -25.18 7.35
C GLY A 198 15.21 -24.18 6.35
N THR A 199 14.10 -24.50 5.67
CA THR A 199 13.38 -23.54 4.83
C THR A 199 12.49 -22.62 5.66
N LEU A 200 12.08 -21.49 5.08
CA LEU A 200 11.18 -20.54 5.72
C LEU A 200 9.75 -20.74 5.22
N SER A 201 8.78 -20.51 6.11
CA SER A 201 7.36 -20.43 5.78
C SER A 201 6.78 -19.11 6.27
N LEU A 202 5.92 -18.49 5.46
CA LEU A 202 5.28 -17.23 5.80
C LEU A 202 3.76 -17.42 5.85
N ASP A 203 3.16 -17.23 7.01
CA ASP A 203 1.71 -17.26 7.21
C ASP A 203 1.10 -15.85 7.22
N GLY A 204 -0.20 -15.73 7.47
CA GLY A 204 -0.91 -14.47 7.71
C GLY A 204 -1.23 -13.67 6.44
N THR A 205 -1.02 -14.25 5.25
CA THR A 205 -1.40 -13.59 3.99
C THR A 205 -2.87 -13.80 3.73
N SER A 206 -3.68 -12.74 3.79
CA SER A 206 -5.11 -12.82 3.46
C SER A 206 -5.27 -13.32 2.02
N THR A 207 -6.29 -14.15 1.76
CA THR A 207 -6.78 -14.38 0.39
C THR A 207 -7.35 -13.11 -0.23
N VAL A 208 -7.54 -13.09 -1.55
CA VAL A 208 -8.02 -11.92 -2.28
C VAL A 208 -9.42 -11.52 -1.82
N ALA A 209 -9.56 -10.26 -1.42
CA ALA A 209 -10.85 -9.57 -1.25
C ALA A 209 -11.19 -8.83 -2.54
N SER A 210 -12.47 -8.82 -2.90
CA SER A 210 -13.02 -8.14 -4.09
C SER A 210 -14.21 -7.27 -3.70
N LEU A 211 -14.57 -6.32 -4.56
CA LEU A 211 -15.76 -5.46 -4.37
C LEU A 211 -17.03 -5.99 -5.06
N SER A 212 -17.04 -7.25 -5.50
CA SER A 212 -18.17 -7.85 -6.24
C SER A 212 -19.30 -8.39 -5.35
N ALA A 213 -19.05 -8.55 -4.05
CA ALA A 213 -20.02 -9.02 -3.08
C ALA A 213 -20.55 -7.87 -2.22
N ASP A 214 -21.45 -8.17 -1.28
CA ASP A 214 -21.73 -7.25 -0.18
C ASP A 214 -20.48 -7.14 0.71
N VAL A 215 -19.83 -5.97 0.67
CA VAL A 215 -18.59 -5.72 1.39
C VAL A 215 -18.85 -4.88 2.63
N ASN A 216 -18.38 -5.36 3.76
CA ASN A 216 -18.41 -4.69 5.05
C ASN A 216 -17.20 -5.17 5.87
N TYR A 217 -17.10 -4.74 7.13
CA TYR A 217 -16.02 -5.17 8.03
C TYR A 217 -15.87 -6.69 8.09
N GLU A 218 -16.97 -7.41 8.35
CA GLU A 218 -17.01 -8.88 8.46
C GLU A 218 -16.53 -9.57 7.20
N TYR A 219 -16.86 -9.03 6.02
CA TYR A 219 -16.37 -9.55 4.75
C TYR A 219 -14.83 -9.60 4.71
N TYR A 220 -14.16 -8.54 5.19
CA TYR A 220 -12.70 -8.44 5.18
C TYR A 220 -12.04 -9.31 6.25
N VAL A 221 -12.53 -9.27 7.49
CA VAL A 221 -11.88 -10.01 8.59
C VAL A 221 -12.10 -11.52 8.51
N ASN A 222 -13.19 -11.97 7.87
CA ASN A 222 -13.43 -13.38 7.62
C ASN A 222 -12.74 -13.92 6.34
N ARG A 223 -11.86 -13.15 5.69
CA ARG A 223 -11.03 -13.69 4.61
C ARG A 223 -10.04 -14.70 5.22
N PRO A 224 -9.95 -15.94 4.70
CA PRO A 224 -8.95 -16.89 5.16
C PRO A 224 -7.54 -16.39 4.83
N THR A 225 -6.56 -16.80 5.62
CA THR A 225 -5.14 -16.64 5.32
C THR A 225 -4.57 -17.88 4.65
N ALA A 226 -3.47 -17.70 3.92
CA ALA A 226 -2.77 -18.77 3.21
C ALA A 226 -1.27 -18.76 3.53
N LEU A 227 -0.74 -19.95 3.80
CA LEU A 227 0.68 -20.20 3.99
C LEU A 227 1.43 -20.10 2.66
N ASN A 228 2.54 -19.37 2.64
CA ASN A 228 3.41 -19.18 1.48
C ASN A 228 2.69 -18.63 0.24
N ASP A 229 1.63 -17.84 0.45
CA ASP A 229 0.96 -17.15 -0.65
C ASP A 229 1.93 -16.20 -1.36
N LEU A 230 1.84 -16.16 -2.69
CA LEU A 230 2.77 -15.39 -3.54
C LEU A 230 2.73 -13.89 -3.23
N LEU A 231 1.56 -13.34 -2.87
CA LEU A 231 1.41 -11.92 -2.55
C LEU A 231 2.18 -11.56 -1.28
N GLY A 232 2.12 -12.42 -0.27
CA GLY A 232 2.84 -12.23 0.99
C GLY A 232 4.33 -12.47 0.85
N THR A 233 4.72 -13.59 0.25
CA THR A 233 6.14 -13.96 0.10
C THR A 233 6.90 -12.98 -0.79
N SER A 234 6.30 -12.49 -1.89
CA SER A 234 6.91 -11.45 -2.72
C SER A 234 7.07 -10.13 -1.98
N ALA A 235 6.05 -9.72 -1.22
CA ALA A 235 6.11 -8.51 -0.42
C ALA A 235 7.17 -8.61 0.68
N PHE A 236 7.28 -9.78 1.33
CA PHE A 236 8.27 -10.06 2.35
C PHE A 236 9.70 -9.94 1.83
N VAL A 237 9.99 -10.54 0.67
CA VAL A 237 11.31 -10.42 0.01
C VAL A 237 11.62 -8.96 -0.32
N LEU A 238 10.66 -8.22 -0.90
CA LEU A 238 10.87 -6.80 -1.20
C LEU A 238 11.15 -5.97 0.06
N ALA A 239 10.38 -6.18 1.13
CA ALA A 239 10.58 -5.50 2.40
C ALA A 239 11.98 -5.79 2.98
N GLY A 240 12.38 -7.07 3.04
CA GLY A 240 13.71 -7.47 3.52
C GLY A 240 14.85 -6.83 2.73
N LEU A 241 14.77 -6.84 1.40
CA LEU A 241 15.77 -6.20 0.54
C LEU A 241 15.86 -4.68 0.79
N GLU A 242 14.74 -4.02 1.08
CA GLU A 242 14.74 -2.58 1.35
C GLU A 242 15.26 -2.26 2.77
N VAL A 243 14.97 -3.12 3.75
CA VAL A 243 15.57 -3.06 5.09
C VAL A 243 17.10 -3.17 5.01
N GLU A 244 17.61 -4.16 4.27
CA GLU A 244 19.05 -4.37 4.10
C GLU A 244 19.74 -3.18 3.40
N LYS A 245 19.10 -2.57 2.39
CA LYS A 245 19.63 -1.36 1.73
C LYS A 245 19.71 -0.17 2.68
N MET A 246 18.72 -0.01 3.56
CA MET A 246 18.69 1.08 4.53
C MET A 246 19.70 0.85 5.67
N PHE A 247 19.95 -0.42 6.01
CA PHE A 247 20.80 -0.82 7.14
C PHE A 247 21.78 -1.94 6.76
N PRO A 248 22.80 -1.66 5.92
CA PRO A 248 23.71 -2.67 5.37
C PRO A 248 24.63 -3.36 6.41
N LYS A 249 24.51 -3.00 7.69
CA LYS A 249 25.25 -3.62 8.81
C LYS A 249 24.43 -4.65 9.59
N ILE A 250 23.15 -4.83 9.27
CA ILE A 250 22.25 -5.80 9.94
C ILE A 250 22.28 -7.18 9.26
N SER A 251 22.90 -7.29 8.08
CA SER A 251 23.02 -8.55 7.34
C SER A 251 23.94 -9.55 8.07
N CYS A 252 23.35 -10.62 8.59
CA CYS A 252 23.95 -11.82 9.19
C CYS A 252 24.75 -11.63 10.50
N GLN A 253 24.05 -11.79 11.63
CA GLN A 253 24.58 -12.51 12.80
C GLN A 253 23.74 -13.75 13.03
#